data_AF-A0A928CJP4-F1
#
_entry.id   AF-A0A928CJP4-F1
#
_cell.length_a   1.000
_cell.length_b   1.000
_cell.length_c   1.000
_cell.angle_alpha   90.00
_cell.angle_beta   90.00
_cell.angle_gamma   90.00
#
_symmetry.space_group_name_H-M   'P 1'
#
loop_
_entity.id
_entity.type
_entity.pdbx_description
1 polymer ?
#
loop_
_entity_poly.entity_id
_entity_poly.type
_entity_poly.pdbx_seq_one_letter_code
_entity_poly.pdbx_strand_id
1 'polypeptide(L)'
;MTLQKAMRIRAELKKEISNLNELIHDYPHQISFENRIPEPEELRAKREEKSLSLDGMNYEDVIKRMFTITDIILELNIAIEKANREGHNLLFKEASIKSKISLLDYQINSERIIKPEVERLDYDYDHMDEKGNFKRVKVTTYNYAMLTDETFGMSLIEYKKKLNKELEEVRDELSAFNASRKIDYELPEGIL
;
A
#
# COMPACT_ATOMS: atom_id res chain seq x y z
N MET A 1 -5.06 -4.28 19.78
CA MET A 1 -4.96 -5.45 18.85
C MET A 1 -3.93 -5.18 17.74
N THR A 2 -3.31 -6.16 17.04
CA THR A 2 -2.43 -5.86 15.86
C THR A 2 -3.25 -5.66 14.58
N LEU A 3 -2.72 -4.94 13.56
CA LEU A 3 -3.40 -4.73 12.28
C LEU A 3 -3.83 -6.05 11.60
N GLN A 4 -2.91 -7.02 11.51
CA GLN A 4 -3.19 -8.34 10.93
C GLN A 4 -4.29 -9.08 11.71
N LYS A 5 -4.25 -9.04 13.05
CA LYS A 5 -5.27 -9.67 13.88
C LYS A 5 -6.64 -9.02 13.67
N ALA A 6 -6.71 -7.69 13.58
CA ALA A 6 -7.97 -6.99 13.31
C ALA A 6 -8.53 -7.30 11.92
N MET A 7 -7.67 -7.38 10.89
CA MET A 7 -8.09 -7.76 9.54
C MET A 7 -8.64 -9.19 9.51
N ARG A 8 -8.03 -10.11 10.25
CA ARG A 8 -8.51 -11.48 10.42
C ARG A 8 -9.87 -11.52 11.11
N ILE A 9 -10.00 -10.84 12.26
CA ILE A 9 -11.26 -10.81 13.00
C ILE A 9 -12.37 -10.19 12.15
N ARG A 10 -12.10 -9.10 11.43
CA ARG A 10 -13.04 -8.53 10.48
C ARG A 10 -13.51 -9.56 9.44
N ALA A 11 -12.61 -10.39 8.91
CA ALA A 11 -12.98 -11.43 7.95
C ALA A 11 -13.84 -12.53 8.58
N GLU A 12 -13.53 -12.92 9.82
CA GLU A 12 -14.32 -13.88 10.60
C GLU A 12 -15.74 -13.34 10.87
N LEU A 13 -15.87 -12.08 11.30
CA LEU A 13 -17.17 -11.43 11.53
C LEU A 13 -18.00 -11.29 10.25
N LYS A 14 -17.37 -10.98 9.11
CA LYS A 14 -18.06 -10.95 7.81
C LYS A 14 -18.59 -12.32 7.41
N LYS A 15 -17.83 -13.38 7.70
CA LYS A 15 -18.27 -14.75 7.46
C LYS A 15 -19.44 -15.12 8.38
N GLU A 16 -19.40 -14.70 9.65
CA GLU A 16 -20.50 -14.91 10.58
C GLU A 16 -21.78 -14.20 10.14
N ILE A 17 -21.71 -12.95 9.68
CA ILE A 17 -22.87 -12.28 9.08
C ILE A 17 -23.41 -13.06 7.87
N SER A 18 -22.53 -13.57 6.99
CA SER A 18 -22.96 -14.36 5.85
C SER A 18 -23.73 -15.61 6.29
N ASN A 19 -23.21 -16.33 7.30
CA ASN A 19 -23.87 -17.51 7.85
C ASN A 19 -25.25 -17.14 8.48
N LEU A 20 -25.32 -16.06 9.26
CA LEU A 20 -26.58 -15.59 9.86
C LEU A 20 -27.58 -15.14 8.78
N ASN A 21 -27.09 -14.56 7.68
CA ASN A 21 -27.92 -14.16 6.56
C ASN A 21 -28.46 -15.38 5.79
N GLU A 22 -27.65 -16.42 5.58
CA GLU A 22 -28.09 -17.69 4.99
C GLU A 22 -29.17 -18.36 5.84
N LEU A 23 -29.06 -18.30 7.18
CA LEU A 23 -30.08 -18.81 8.10
C LEU A 23 -31.43 -18.07 7.98
N ILE A 24 -31.41 -16.80 7.56
CA ILE A 24 -32.61 -15.96 7.43
C ILE A 24 -33.12 -15.88 5.98
N HIS A 25 -32.30 -16.20 4.98
CA HIS A 25 -32.59 -15.97 3.56
C HIS A 25 -33.92 -16.60 3.10
N ASP A 26 -34.23 -17.80 3.60
CA ASP A 26 -35.46 -18.52 3.27
C ASP A 26 -36.58 -18.31 4.29
N TYR A 27 -36.39 -17.41 5.26
CA TYR A 27 -37.41 -17.10 6.26
C TYR A 27 -38.50 -16.27 5.59
N PRO A 28 -39.71 -16.81 5.37
CA PRO A 28 -40.75 -16.05 4.70
C PRO A 28 -41.18 -14.94 5.65
N HIS A 29 -40.84 -13.69 5.32
CA HIS A 29 -41.26 -12.48 6.03
C HIS A 29 -42.78 -12.34 6.15
N GLN A 30 -43.53 -13.15 5.40
CA GLN A 30 -44.95 -13.31 5.55
C GLN A 30 -45.24 -14.75 5.97
N ILE A 31 -45.74 -14.93 7.19
CA ILE A 31 -46.74 -15.98 7.37
C ILE A 31 -47.99 -15.46 6.65
N SER A 32 -47.98 -15.59 5.32
CA SER A 32 -49.14 -15.30 4.49
C SER A 32 -50.17 -16.37 4.78
N PHE A 33 -51.06 -16.10 5.75
CA PHE A 33 -52.29 -16.84 5.86
C PHE A 33 -53.25 -16.23 4.85
N GLU A 34 -53.09 -16.61 3.59
CA GLU A 34 -54.10 -16.39 2.57
C GLU A 34 -55.42 -17.04 3.07
N ASN A 35 -56.24 -16.22 3.73
CA ASN A 35 -57.67 -16.45 4.03
C ASN A 35 -58.06 -17.25 5.29
N ARG A 36 -57.23 -17.36 6.35
CA ARG A 36 -57.71 -17.91 7.65
C ARG A 36 -57.03 -17.28 8.87
N ILE A 37 -57.81 -16.91 9.89
CA ILE A 37 -57.29 -16.59 11.22
C ILE A 37 -56.80 -17.92 11.82
N PRO A 38 -55.50 -18.08 12.11
CA PRO A 38 -54.98 -19.35 12.59
C PRO A 38 -55.34 -19.54 14.07
N GLU A 39 -55.64 -20.78 14.43
CA GLU A 39 -55.78 -21.20 15.83
C GLU A 39 -54.41 -21.02 16.56
N PRO A 40 -54.41 -20.63 17.83
CA PRO A 40 -53.18 -20.33 18.59
C PRO A 40 -52.21 -21.51 18.70
N GLU A 41 -52.71 -22.75 18.57
CA GLU A 41 -51.90 -23.98 18.57
C GLU A 41 -51.13 -24.17 17.25
N GLU A 42 -51.74 -23.85 16.09
CA GLU A 42 -51.09 -23.93 14.78
C GLU A 42 -49.98 -22.90 14.62
N LEU A 43 -50.15 -21.72 15.23
CA LEU A 43 -49.13 -20.68 15.32
C LEU A 43 -47.94 -21.13 16.18
N ARG A 44 -48.17 -21.86 17.28
CA ARG A 44 -47.09 -22.38 18.12
C ARG A 44 -46.31 -23.47 17.41
N ALA A 45 -46.99 -24.45 16.80
CA ALA A 45 -46.33 -25.53 16.06
C ALA A 45 -45.45 -25.01 14.92
N LYS A 46 -45.94 -24.05 14.11
CA LYS A 46 -45.15 -23.43 13.04
C LYS A 46 -44.00 -22.56 13.56
N ARG A 47 -44.13 -21.96 14.75
CA ARG A 47 -43.03 -21.22 15.40
C ARG A 47 -41.97 -22.16 15.95
N GLU A 48 -42.36 -23.28 16.52
CA GLU A 48 -41.44 -24.33 17.00
C GLU A 48 -40.67 -24.98 15.85
N GLU A 49 -41.36 -25.33 14.75
CA GLU A 49 -40.74 -25.87 13.54
C GLU A 49 -39.74 -24.88 12.90
N LYS A 50 -40.08 -23.58 12.89
CA LYS A 50 -39.17 -22.51 12.43
C LYS A 50 -38.03 -22.21 13.40
N SER A 51 -38.21 -22.42 14.71
CA SER A 51 -37.13 -22.30 15.69
C SER A 51 -36.11 -23.43 15.55
N LEU A 52 -36.56 -24.63 15.17
CA LEU A 52 -35.69 -25.76 14.84
C LEU A 52 -34.85 -25.50 13.58
N SER A 53 -35.37 -24.75 12.60
CA SER A 53 -34.58 -24.33 11.41
C SER A 53 -33.54 -23.24 11.68
N LEU A 54 -33.60 -22.57 12.83
CA LEU A 54 -32.68 -21.49 13.23
C LEU A 54 -31.68 -21.95 14.30
N ASP A 55 -31.37 -23.25 14.39
CA ASP A 55 -30.50 -23.83 15.42
C ASP A 55 -30.94 -23.46 16.87
N GLY A 56 -32.24 -23.24 17.09
CA GLY A 56 -32.79 -22.86 18.39
C GLY A 56 -32.72 -21.37 18.72
N MET A 57 -32.28 -20.50 17.79
CA MET A 57 -32.32 -19.04 17.97
C MET A 57 -33.65 -18.44 17.48
N ASN A 58 -34.14 -17.42 18.17
CA ASN A 58 -35.29 -16.64 17.72
C ASN A 58 -34.84 -15.66 16.61
N TYR A 59 -35.68 -15.47 15.58
CA TYR A 59 -35.42 -14.56 14.46
C TYR A 59 -34.99 -13.15 14.89
N GLU A 60 -35.64 -12.61 15.93
CA GLU A 60 -35.30 -11.31 16.50
C GLU A 60 -33.88 -11.27 17.08
N ASP A 61 -33.44 -12.36 17.70
CA ASP A 61 -32.09 -12.47 18.28
C ASP A 61 -31.03 -12.61 17.19
N VAL A 62 -31.34 -13.33 16.10
CA VAL A 62 -30.46 -13.44 14.92
C VAL A 62 -30.28 -12.06 14.27
N ILE A 63 -31.35 -11.29 14.09
CA ILE A 63 -31.27 -9.93 13.56
C ILE A 63 -30.48 -9.00 14.48
N LYS A 64 -30.76 -9.01 15.79
CA LYS A 64 -30.00 -8.20 16.76
C LYS A 64 -28.51 -8.52 16.70
N ARG A 65 -28.16 -9.82 16.62
CA ARG A 65 -26.78 -10.28 16.48
C ARG A 65 -26.15 -9.77 15.19
N MET A 66 -26.85 -9.88 14.05
CA MET A 66 -26.37 -9.34 12.77
C MET A 66 -26.10 -7.83 12.84
N PHE A 67 -26.98 -7.04 13.46
CA PHE A 67 -26.76 -5.60 13.63
C PHE A 67 -25.53 -5.33 14.51
N THR A 68 -25.42 -6.00 15.67
CA THR A 68 -24.25 -5.83 16.54
C THR A 68 -22.94 -6.16 15.82
N ILE A 69 -22.87 -7.29 15.09
CA ILE A 69 -21.68 -7.66 14.32
C ILE A 69 -21.39 -6.64 13.23
N THR A 70 -22.42 -6.08 12.58
CA THR A 70 -22.25 -5.05 11.55
C THR A 70 -21.66 -3.77 12.13
N ASP A 71 -22.14 -3.32 13.28
CA ASP A 71 -21.61 -2.15 13.98
C ASP A 71 -20.13 -2.34 14.34
N ILE A 72 -19.79 -3.51 14.89
CA ILE A 72 -18.40 -3.88 15.20
C ILE A 72 -17.51 -3.88 13.94
N ILE A 73 -18.02 -4.40 12.82
CA ILE A 73 -17.29 -4.37 11.54
C ILE A 73 -17.06 -2.93 11.07
N LEU A 74 -18.04 -2.04 11.23
CA LEU A 74 -17.92 -0.63 10.87
C LEU A 74 -16.85 0.07 11.72
N GLU A 75 -16.87 -0.13 13.03
CA GLU A 75 -15.86 0.41 13.95
C GLU A 75 -14.46 -0.14 13.63
N LEU A 76 -14.34 -1.45 13.42
CA LEU A 76 -13.08 -2.08 13.00
C LEU A 76 -12.57 -1.51 11.68
N ASN A 77 -13.45 -1.23 10.72
CA ASN A 77 -13.07 -0.62 9.45
C ASN A 77 -12.50 0.79 9.64
N ILE A 78 -13.15 1.63 10.46
CA ILE A 78 -12.65 2.97 10.77
C ILE A 78 -11.26 2.89 11.39
N ALA A 79 -11.06 1.99 12.35
CA ALA A 79 -9.80 1.82 13.05
C ALA A 79 -8.69 1.28 12.12
N ILE A 80 -9.02 0.32 11.24
CA ILE A 80 -8.12 -0.21 10.20
C ILE A 80 -7.78 0.88 9.18
N GLU A 81 -8.76 1.67 8.71
CA GLU A 81 -8.53 2.74 7.75
C GLU A 81 -7.62 3.82 8.31
N LYS A 82 -7.82 4.22 9.57
CA LYS A 82 -6.95 5.20 10.23
C LYS A 82 -5.50 4.72 10.26
N ALA A 83 -5.28 3.46 10.65
CA ALA A 83 -3.96 2.85 10.61
C ALA A 83 -3.40 2.80 9.18
N ASN A 84 -4.19 2.36 8.19
CA ASN A 84 -3.74 2.29 6.81
C ASN A 84 -3.39 3.65 6.22
N ARG A 85 -4.15 4.71 6.51
CA ARG A 85 -3.84 6.08 6.07
C ARG A 85 -2.48 6.54 6.60
N GLU A 86 -2.18 6.24 7.86
CA GLU A 86 -0.86 6.55 8.45
C GLU A 86 0.27 5.77 7.75
N GLY A 87 0.06 4.48 7.47
CA GLY A 87 1.02 3.67 6.69
C GLY A 87 1.21 4.20 5.25
N HIS A 88 0.12 4.58 4.59
CA HIS A 88 0.18 5.18 3.25
C HIS A 88 0.93 6.51 3.24
N ASN A 89 0.75 7.36 4.26
CA ASN A 89 1.49 8.62 4.36
C ASN A 89 3.01 8.38 4.44
N LEU A 90 3.45 7.36 5.18
CA LEU A 90 4.86 6.98 5.25
C LEU A 90 5.38 6.47 3.89
N LEU A 91 4.59 5.65 3.19
CA LEU A 91 4.93 5.18 1.84
C LEU A 91 5.01 6.34 0.83
N PHE A 92 4.10 7.32 0.91
CA PHE A 92 4.15 8.52 0.08
C PHE A 92 5.39 9.37 0.35
N LYS A 93 5.78 9.53 1.62
CA LYS A 93 7.04 10.19 1.99
C LYS A 93 8.24 9.47 1.38
N GLU A 94 8.31 8.14 1.52
CA GLU A 94 9.41 7.34 0.94
C GLU A 94 9.48 7.51 -0.58
N ALA A 95 8.34 7.42 -1.28
CA ALA A 95 8.27 7.59 -2.73
C ALA A 95 8.69 9.01 -3.18
N SER A 96 8.28 10.04 -2.43
CA SER A 96 8.68 11.42 -2.70
C SER A 96 10.19 11.62 -2.59
N ILE A 97 10.82 11.08 -1.54
CA ILE A 97 12.28 11.17 -1.34
C ILE A 97 13.02 10.42 -2.45
N LYS A 98 12.58 9.20 -2.80
CA LYS A 98 13.17 8.43 -3.92
C LYS A 98 13.10 9.18 -5.24
N SER A 99 11.97 9.83 -5.52
CA SER A 99 11.80 10.65 -6.73
C SER A 99 12.79 11.82 -6.77
N LYS A 100 12.98 12.52 -5.64
CA LYS A 100 13.97 13.61 -5.53
C LYS A 100 15.40 13.11 -5.73
N ILE A 101 15.75 11.96 -5.16
CA ILE A 101 17.08 11.34 -5.35
C ILE A 101 17.31 11.00 -6.82
N SER A 102 16.32 10.38 -7.49
CA SER A 102 16.40 10.05 -8.92
C SER A 102 16.64 11.29 -9.79
N LEU A 103 15.95 12.39 -9.49
CA LEU A 103 16.16 13.67 -10.18
C LEU A 103 17.59 14.21 -9.97
N LEU A 104 18.10 14.16 -8.74
CA LEU A 104 19.47 14.59 -8.44
C LEU A 104 20.50 13.71 -9.16
N ASP A 105 20.28 12.40 -9.20
CA ASP A 105 21.15 11.48 -9.93
C ASP A 105 21.18 11.79 -11.41
N TYR A 106 20.03 12.12 -12.00
CA TYR A 106 19.97 12.59 -13.39
C TYR A 106 20.80 13.86 -13.59
N GLN A 107 20.65 14.86 -12.71
CA GLN A 107 21.39 16.13 -12.79
C GLN A 107 22.90 15.91 -12.65
N ILE A 108 23.32 15.17 -11.62
CA ILE A 108 24.73 14.82 -11.39
C ILE A 108 25.31 14.09 -12.59
N ASN A 109 24.58 13.14 -13.17
CA ASN A 109 25.06 12.40 -14.32
C ASN A 109 25.12 13.26 -15.57
N SER A 110 24.16 14.17 -15.78
CA SER A 110 24.16 15.08 -16.93
C SER A 110 25.37 16.03 -16.94
N GLU A 111 25.81 16.49 -15.76
CA GLU A 111 26.99 17.33 -15.58
C GLU A 111 28.31 16.55 -15.78
N ARG A 112 28.29 15.22 -15.61
CA ARG A 112 29.44 14.33 -15.84
C ARG A 112 29.66 13.95 -17.31
N ILE A 113 28.72 14.26 -18.21
CA ILE A 113 28.84 13.85 -19.62
C ILE A 113 29.93 14.70 -20.29
N ILE A 114 31.08 14.08 -20.52
CA ILE A 114 32.17 14.62 -21.35
C ILE A 114 31.67 14.64 -22.80
N LYS A 115 31.56 15.83 -23.39
CA LYS A 115 31.29 15.98 -24.82
C LYS A 115 32.59 16.25 -25.57
N PRO A 116 32.83 15.59 -26.72
CA PRO A 116 33.94 15.96 -27.59
C PRO A 116 33.66 17.37 -28.12
N GLU A 117 34.65 18.26 -27.98
CA GLU A 117 34.49 19.66 -28.37
C GLU A 117 34.81 19.84 -29.84
N VAL A 118 35.85 19.14 -30.31
CA VAL A 118 36.37 19.26 -31.67
C VAL A 118 36.97 17.92 -32.12
N GLU A 119 36.55 17.45 -33.29
CA GLU A 119 37.29 16.44 -34.05
C GLU A 119 37.98 17.12 -35.22
N ARG A 120 39.31 16.99 -35.32
CA ARG A 120 40.09 17.50 -36.46
C ARG A 120 40.99 16.40 -37.01
N LEU A 121 41.32 16.53 -38.30
CA LEU A 121 42.30 15.68 -38.96
C LEU A 121 43.60 16.47 -39.06
N ASP A 122 44.60 16.04 -38.29
CA ASP A 122 45.92 16.64 -38.30
C ASP A 122 46.91 15.73 -39.05
N TYR A 123 47.97 16.33 -39.57
CA TYR A 123 49.05 15.58 -40.20
C TYR A 123 50.06 15.17 -39.12
N ASP A 124 50.37 13.88 -39.06
CA ASP A 124 51.47 13.34 -38.27
C ASP A 124 52.77 13.63 -39.04
N TYR A 125 53.43 14.72 -38.66
CA TYR A 125 54.69 15.15 -39.27
C TYR A 125 55.88 14.26 -38.87
N ASP A 126 55.71 13.39 -37.87
CA ASP A 126 56.76 12.50 -37.38
C ASP A 126 56.76 11.15 -38.12
N HIS A 127 55.67 10.82 -38.82
CA HIS A 127 55.52 9.54 -39.54
C HIS A 127 55.05 9.74 -40.99
N MET A 128 55.89 9.35 -41.94
CA MET A 128 55.53 9.32 -43.37
C MET A 128 55.15 7.90 -43.82
N ASP A 129 54.24 7.83 -44.79
CA ASP A 129 53.94 6.60 -45.52
C ASP A 129 55.11 6.19 -46.45
N GLU A 130 55.03 4.98 -47.01
CA GLU A 130 56.06 4.44 -47.93
C GLU A 130 56.25 5.28 -49.21
N LYS A 131 55.35 6.24 -49.47
CA LYS A 131 55.40 7.16 -50.62
C LYS A 131 55.88 8.56 -50.24
N GLY A 132 56.29 8.77 -48.98
CA GLY A 132 56.82 10.05 -48.49
C GLY A 132 55.75 11.10 -48.15
N ASN A 133 54.48 10.70 -47.98
CA ASN A 133 53.43 11.62 -47.53
C ASN A 133 53.21 11.49 -46.02
N PHE A 134 52.95 12.62 -45.36
CA PHE A 134 52.59 12.63 -43.94
C PHE A 134 51.25 11.93 -43.71
N LYS A 135 51.22 11.03 -42.72
CA LYS A 135 50.02 10.27 -42.37
C LYS A 135 48.99 11.21 -41.73
N ARG A 136 47.75 11.20 -42.21
CA ARG A 136 46.65 11.94 -41.55
C ARG A 136 46.15 11.14 -40.35
N VAL A 137 46.16 11.75 -39.18
CA VAL A 137 45.66 11.16 -37.93
C VAL A 137 44.45 11.96 -37.45
N LYS A 138 43.41 11.25 -37.01
CA LYS A 138 42.23 11.87 -36.43
C LYS A 138 42.55 12.22 -34.96
N VAL A 139 42.54 13.51 -34.65
CA VAL A 139 42.72 14.02 -33.30
C VAL A 139 41.34 14.46 -32.77
N THR A 140 40.86 13.75 -31.75
CA THR A 140 39.63 14.11 -31.04
C THR A 140 40.02 14.79 -29.74
N THR A 141 39.60 16.04 -29.57
CA THR A 141 39.84 16.80 -28.35
C THR A 141 38.59 16.70 -27.47
N TYR A 142 38.76 16.17 -26.27
CA TYR A 142 37.69 16.08 -25.28
C TYR A 142 37.77 17.29 -24.36
N ASN A 143 36.64 17.93 -24.09
CA ASN A 143 36.58 18.90 -22.99
C ASN A 143 36.46 18.12 -21.69
N TYR A 144 37.59 17.87 -21.04
CA TYR A 144 37.58 17.43 -19.65
C TYR A 144 37.15 18.65 -18.84
N ALA A 145 35.88 18.69 -18.42
CA ALA A 145 35.54 19.51 -17.28
C ALA A 145 36.50 19.10 -16.17
N MET A 146 37.36 20.01 -15.69
CA MET A 146 38.12 19.78 -14.47
C MET A 146 37.10 19.64 -13.35
N LEU A 147 36.68 18.41 -13.08
CA LEU A 147 35.74 18.07 -12.03
C LEU A 147 36.49 18.14 -10.70
N THR A 148 36.73 19.34 -10.19
CA THR A 148 37.08 19.55 -8.79
C THR A 148 35.81 19.50 -7.95
N ASP A 149 35.91 19.10 -6.68
CA ASP A 149 34.78 19.11 -5.72
C ASP A 149 34.14 20.52 -5.58
N GLU A 150 34.81 21.58 -6.06
CA GLU A 150 34.28 22.95 -6.12
C GLU A 150 33.42 23.22 -7.36
N THR A 151 33.63 22.46 -8.46
CA THR A 151 32.88 22.60 -9.73
C THR A 151 31.61 21.76 -9.76
N PHE A 152 31.62 20.59 -9.12
CA PHE A 152 30.39 19.95 -8.70
C PHE A 152 29.86 20.76 -7.52
N GLY A 153 28.64 21.28 -7.61
CA GLY A 153 28.04 21.94 -6.46
C GLY A 153 28.08 20.99 -5.26
N MET A 154 28.97 21.25 -4.29
CA MET A 154 28.99 20.63 -2.97
C MET A 154 27.55 20.49 -2.44
N SER A 155 26.69 21.47 -2.76
CA SER A 155 25.26 21.48 -2.52
C SER A 155 24.48 20.25 -3.04
N LEU A 156 24.68 19.76 -4.26
CA LEU A 156 23.87 18.65 -4.82
C LEU A 156 24.27 17.30 -4.24
N ILE A 157 25.57 17.05 -4.06
CA ILE A 157 26.09 15.81 -3.46
C ILE A 157 25.75 15.77 -1.97
N GLU A 158 25.90 16.88 -1.24
CA GLU A 158 25.49 17.00 0.16
C GLU A 158 23.97 16.88 0.31
N TYR A 159 23.20 17.48 -0.60
CA TYR A 159 21.74 17.35 -0.61
C TYR A 159 21.29 15.92 -0.90
N LYS A 160 21.95 15.20 -1.82
CA LYS A 160 21.73 13.76 -2.03
C LYS A 160 22.04 12.96 -0.77
N LYS A 161 23.15 13.24 -0.07
CA LYS A 161 23.48 12.59 1.22
C LYS A 161 22.39 12.85 2.27
N LYS A 162 21.90 14.09 2.37
CA LYS A 162 20.81 14.46 3.28
C LYS A 162 19.51 13.70 2.96
N LEU A 163 19.12 13.62 1.69
CA LEU A 163 17.93 12.88 1.27
C LEU A 163 18.06 11.38 1.50
N ASN A 164 19.25 10.80 1.32
CA ASN A 164 19.49 9.39 1.64
C ASN A 164 19.34 9.12 3.14
N LYS A 165 19.82 10.02 3.99
CA LYS A 165 19.62 9.94 5.44
C LYS A 165 18.13 10.03 5.81
N GLU A 166 17.41 10.99 5.22
CA GLU A 166 15.96 11.13 5.41
C GLU A 166 15.20 9.87 4.92
N LEU A 167 15.68 9.23 3.84
CA LEU A 167 15.11 7.98 3.35
C LEU A 167 15.31 6.82 4.33
N GLU A 168 16.48 6.73 4.97
CA GLU A 168 16.75 5.73 6.01
C GLU A 168 15.84 5.96 7.23
N GLU A 169 15.71 7.20 7.70
CA GLU A 169 14.81 7.55 8.81
C GLU A 169 13.35 7.15 8.51
N VAL A 170 12.85 7.44 7.30
CA VAL A 170 11.48 7.03 6.89
C VAL A 170 11.34 5.51 6.77
N ARG A 171 12.40 4.79 6.38
CA ARG A 171 12.38 3.32 6.33
C ARG A 171 12.36 2.71 7.73
N ASP A 172 13.09 3.28 8.66
CA ASP A 172 13.05 2.88 10.07
C ASP A 172 11.67 3.15 10.67
N GLU A 173 11.06 4.30 10.36
CA GLU A 173 9.67 4.60 10.73
C GLU A 173 8.68 3.58 10.14
N LEU A 174 8.83 3.20 8.86
CA LEU A 174 8.00 2.16 8.21
C LEU A 174 8.19 0.79 8.85
N SER A 175 9.43 0.42 9.18
CA SER A 175 9.75 -0.84 9.85
C SER A 175 9.13 -0.88 11.25
N ALA A 176 9.28 0.20 12.02
CA ALA A 176 8.67 0.35 13.34
C ALA A 176 7.14 0.34 13.26
N PHE A 177 6.56 1.01 12.27
CA PHE A 177 5.12 1.00 12.01
C PHE A 177 4.63 -0.43 11.74
N ASN A 178 5.28 -1.16 10.85
CA ASN A 178 4.90 -2.54 10.53
C ASN A 178 5.08 -3.51 11.71
N ALA A 179 6.13 -3.34 12.52
CA ALA A 179 6.43 -4.23 13.63
C ALA A 179 5.51 -4.00 14.84
N SER A 180 5.12 -2.75 15.11
CA SER A 180 4.53 -2.36 16.39
C SER A 180 3.12 -1.80 16.30
N ARG A 181 2.57 -1.54 15.10
CA ARG A 181 1.29 -0.84 15.01
C ARG A 181 0.15 -1.68 15.58
N LYS A 182 -0.34 -1.20 16.73
CA LYS A 182 -1.57 -1.66 17.35
C LYS A 182 -2.73 -0.83 16.83
N ILE A 183 -3.82 -1.50 16.54
CA ILE A 183 -5.15 -0.90 16.42
C ILE A 183 -5.67 -0.72 17.84
N ASP A 184 -6.06 0.51 18.11
CA ASP A 184 -6.73 0.94 19.33
C ASP A 184 -8.22 0.57 19.21
N TYR A 185 -8.47 -0.74 19.33
CA TYR A 185 -9.80 -1.34 19.32
C TYR A 185 -9.75 -2.60 20.17
N GLU A 186 -10.69 -2.69 21.11
CA GLU A 186 -10.96 -3.87 21.92
C GLU A 186 -12.25 -4.49 21.39
N LEU A 187 -12.22 -5.79 21.09
CA LEU A 187 -13.47 -6.47 20.77
C LEU A 187 -14.33 -6.51 22.04
N PRO A 188 -15.63 -6.21 21.93
CA PRO A 188 -16.54 -6.49 23.03
C PRO A 188 -16.56 -8.00 23.34
N GLU A 189 -16.82 -8.34 24.60
CA GLU A 189 -16.81 -9.73 25.06
C GLU A 189 -17.98 -10.53 24.46
N GLY A 190 -17.72 -11.78 24.03
CA GLY A 190 -18.75 -12.72 23.60
C GLY A 190 -19.17 -12.67 22.13
N ILE A 191 -18.48 -11.92 21.28
CA ILE A 191 -18.77 -11.82 19.83
C ILE A 191 -18.13 -12.95 19.00
N LEU A 192 -17.09 -13.62 19.52
CA LEU A 192 -16.42 -14.77 18.90
C LEU A 192 -16.35 -15.96 19.86
#